data_AF-A0A7V5FHK0-F1
#
_entry.id   AF-A0A7V5FHK0-F1
#
_cell.length_a   1.000
_cell.length_b   1.000
_cell.length_c   1.000
_cell.angle_alpha   90.00
_cell.angle_beta   90.00
_cell.angle_gamma   90.00
#
_symmetry.space_group_name_H-M   'P 1'
#
loop_
_entity.id
_entity.type
_entity.pdbx_description
1 polymer ?
#
loop_
_entity_poly.entity_id
_entity_poly.type
_entity_poly.pdbx_seq_one_letter_code
_entity_poly.pdbx_strand_id
1 'polypeptide(L)'
;FNYIDTLFAGNLPVSIGVRILYLSAQEGRTYFPDIGYFIYTPYVRFGPSTTIDFYAVGKIGSAILHFGISNITDAHAMLTPVYPVLDRTYHFGVNWEFWD
;
A
#
# COMPACT_ATOMS: atom_id res chain seq x y z
N PHE A 1 9.79 -0.94 -8.10
CA PHE A 1 11.25 -0.82 -8.21
C PHE A 1 11.82 -0.71 -6.81
N ASN A 2 12.88 -1.46 -6.49
CA ASN A 2 13.57 -1.41 -5.20
C ASN A 2 14.99 -0.88 -5.47
N TYR A 3 15.40 0.15 -4.75
CA TYR A 3 16.73 0.74 -4.83
C TYR A 3 17.38 0.62 -3.46
N ILE A 4 18.59 0.05 -3.43
CA ILE A 4 19.40 -0.11 -2.22
C ILE A 4 20.57 0.86 -2.35
N ASP A 5 20.69 1.80 -1.42
CA ASP A 5 21.78 2.75 -1.35
C ASP A 5 22.34 2.79 0.07
N THR A 6 23.65 3.02 0.17
CA THR A 6 24.36 3.13 1.44
C THR A 6 24.61 4.60 1.76
N LEU A 7 23.53 5.33 2.07
CA LEU A 7 23.64 6.68 2.63
C LEU A 7 24.43 6.62 3.95
N PHE A 8 25.32 7.60 4.18
CA PHE A 8 26.35 7.63 5.24
C PHE A 8 27.56 6.70 5.01
N ALA A 9 28.20 6.80 3.83
CA ALA A 9 29.53 6.23 3.58
C ALA A 9 29.65 4.71 3.84
N GLY A 10 28.61 3.93 3.51
CA GLY A 10 28.66 2.47 3.63
C GLY A 10 28.15 1.88 4.96
N ASN A 11 27.80 2.71 5.94
CA ASN A 11 27.50 2.24 7.30
C ASN A 11 26.02 1.97 7.59
N LEU A 12 25.12 2.35 6.67
CA LEU A 12 23.69 2.17 6.84
C LEU A 12 23.07 1.53 5.60
N PRO A 13 22.71 0.23 5.62
CA PRO A 13 21.94 -0.35 4.53
C PRO A 13 20.52 0.21 4.60
N VAL A 14 20.13 0.96 3.57
CA VAL A 14 18.79 1.50 3.40
C VAL A 14 18.20 0.96 2.10
N SER A 15 17.00 0.40 2.19
CA SER A 15 16.17 0.00 1.05
C SER A 15 15.00 0.96 0.95
N ILE A 16 14.90 1.61 -0.19
CA ILE A 16 13.74 2.43 -0.52
C ILE A 16 12.97 1.79 -1.67
N GLY A 17 11.66 1.99 -1.68
CA GLY A 17 10.88 1.61 -2.82
C GLY A 17 9.56 2.34 -2.93
N VAL A 18 9.06 2.28 -4.16
CA VAL A 18 7.83 2.94 -4.57
C VAL A 18 6.96 1.89 -5.24
N ARG A 19 5.69 1.86 -4.84
CA ARG A 19 4.64 1.06 -5.46
C ARG A 19 3.64 2.02 -6.08
N ILE A 20 3.32 1.79 -7.34
CA ILE A 20 2.27 2.53 -8.06
C ILE A 20 1.21 1.51 -8.45
N LEU A 21 -0.03 1.79 -8.11
CA LEU A 21 -1.19 0.98 -8.47
C LEU A 21 -2.16 1.85 -9.25
N TYR A 22 -2.36 1.51 -10.53
CA TYR A 22 -3.34 2.12 -11.42
C TYR A 22 -4.52 1.16 -11.61
N LEU A 23 -5.71 1.60 -11.27
CA LEU A 23 -6.95 0.86 -11.45
C LEU A 23 -7.78 1.61 -12.48
N SER A 24 -8.00 1.00 -13.65
CA SER A 24 -8.72 1.63 -14.78
C SER A 24 -10.23 1.67 -14.58
N ALA A 25 -10.78 0.64 -13.94
CA ALA A 25 -12.16 0.56 -13.49
C ALA A 25 -12.22 -0.36 -12.27
N GLN A 26 -13.01 0.03 -11.27
CA GLN A 26 -13.39 -0.87 -10.18
C GLN A 26 -14.86 -1.18 -10.33
N GLU A 27 -15.17 -2.47 -10.38
CA GLU A 27 -16.54 -2.96 -10.46
C GLU A 27 -16.93 -3.53 -9.10
N GLY A 28 -17.97 -2.94 -8.52
CA GLY A 28 -18.61 -3.49 -7.35
C GLY A 28 -19.24 -4.85 -7.61
N ARG A 29 -19.16 -5.74 -6.62
CA ARG A 29 -19.95 -6.98 -6.61
C ARG A 29 -21.09 -6.84 -5.62
N THR A 30 -22.31 -7.14 -6.06
CA THR A 30 -23.50 -7.16 -5.21
C THR A 30 -23.88 -8.60 -4.94
N TYR A 31 -24.31 -8.90 -3.71
CA TYR A 31 -24.82 -10.22 -3.35
C TYR A 31 -26.24 -10.39 -3.90
N PHE A 32 -26.46 -11.43 -4.71
CA PHE A 32 -27.78 -11.81 -5.21
C PHE A 32 -28.27 -13.06 -4.45
N PRO A 33 -29.16 -12.89 -3.45
CA PRO A 33 -29.59 -14.00 -2.58
C PRO A 33 -30.30 -15.12 -3.35
N ASP A 34 -31.02 -14.78 -4.43
CA ASP A 34 -31.80 -15.73 -5.22
C ASP A 34 -30.95 -16.83 -5.90
N ILE A 35 -29.68 -16.54 -6.15
CA ILE A 35 -28.74 -17.49 -6.77
C ILE A 35 -27.56 -17.83 -5.85
N GLY A 36 -27.44 -17.18 -4.69
CA GLY A 36 -26.35 -17.41 -3.74
C GLY A 36 -24.96 -16.95 -4.22
N TYR A 37 -24.88 -16.15 -5.28
CA TYR A 37 -23.64 -15.67 -5.88
C TYR A 37 -23.48 -14.16 -5.80
N PHE A 38 -22.24 -13.70 -5.86
CA PHE A 38 -21.88 -12.29 -6.04
C PHE A 38 -21.72 -12.01 -7.54
N ILE A 39 -22.52 -11.09 -8.08
CA ILE A 39 -22.45 -10.69 -9.51
C ILE A 39 -21.87 -9.28 -9.62
N TYR A 40 -21.03 -9.05 -10.62
CA TYR A 40 -20.54 -7.72 -10.99
C TYR A 40 -21.72 -6.83 -11.38
N THR A 41 -21.81 -5.66 -10.74
CA THR A 41 -22.89 -4.71 -10.98
C THR A 41 -22.32 -3.42 -11.56
N PRO A 42 -22.72 -3.01 -12.78
CA PRO A 42 -22.19 -1.80 -13.43
C PRO A 42 -22.62 -0.50 -12.75
N TYR A 43 -23.64 -0.54 -11.87
CA TYR A 43 -24.13 0.61 -11.11
C TYR A 43 -23.17 1.07 -10.01
N VAL A 44 -22.17 0.26 -9.66
CA VAL A 44 -21.12 0.60 -8.68
C VAL A 44 -19.77 0.58 -9.40
N ARG A 45 -19.65 1.43 -10.43
CA ARG A 45 -18.42 1.59 -11.21
C ARG A 45 -17.69 2.83 -10.73
N PHE A 46 -16.54 2.63 -10.08
CA PHE A 46 -15.66 3.75 -9.75
C PHE A 46 -14.79 4.08 -10.95
N GLY A 47 -14.56 5.38 -11.14
CA GLY A 47 -13.66 5.90 -12.17
C GLY A 47 -12.22 5.45 -11.96
N PRO A 48 -11.32 5.74 -12.91
CA PRO A 48 -9.92 5.36 -12.78
C PRO A 48 -9.31 5.99 -11.53
N SER A 49 -8.53 5.21 -10.78
CA SER A 49 -7.85 5.65 -9.56
C SER A 49 -6.38 5.25 -9.59
N THR A 50 -5.50 6.16 -9.19
CA THR A 50 -4.07 5.90 -9.03
C THR A 50 -3.69 6.07 -7.58
N THR A 51 -3.13 5.03 -6.98
CA THR A 51 -2.55 5.07 -5.63
C THR A 51 -1.03 4.91 -5.74
N ILE A 52 -0.30 5.71 -4.96
CA ILE A 52 1.15 5.64 -4.86
C ILE A 52 1.51 5.41 -3.40
N ASP A 53 2.28 4.36 -3.16
CA ASP A 53 2.84 4.05 -1.85
C ASP A 53 4.37 4.19 -1.90
N PHE A 54 4.92 4.75 -0.83
CA PHE A 54 6.35 4.85 -0.59
C PHE A 54 6.70 4.02 0.65
N TYR A 55 7.84 3.34 0.60
CA TYR A 55 8.41 2.66 1.75
C TYR A 55 9.92 2.88 1.81
N ALA A 56 10.44 3.02 3.02
CA ALA A 56 11.85 3.09 3.32
C ALA A 56 12.12 2.21 4.54
N VAL A 57 13.15 1.38 4.44
CA VAL A 57 13.59 0.50 5.51
C VAL A 57 15.09 0.67 5.67
N GLY A 58 15.55 0.94 6.88
CA GLY A 58 16.97 1.11 7.19
C GLY A 58 17.36 0.33 8.43
N LYS A 59 18.57 -0.25 8.45
CA LYS A 59 19.12 -0.92 9.63
C LYS A 59 20.22 -0.07 10.26
N ILE A 60 20.09 0.25 11.55
CA ILE A 60 21.08 0.95 12.38
C ILE A 60 21.49 0.04 13.53
N GLY A 61 22.66 -0.58 13.42
CA GLY A 61 23.10 -1.61 14.39
C GLY A 61 22.09 -2.76 14.44
N SER A 62 21.53 -3.02 15.62
CA SER A 62 20.48 -4.03 15.86
C SER A 62 19.05 -3.54 15.60
N ALA A 63 18.86 -2.24 15.34
CA ALA A 63 17.54 -1.66 15.10
C ALA A 63 17.23 -1.60 13.60
N ILE A 64 16.06 -2.06 13.19
CA ILE A 64 15.52 -1.93 11.84
C ILE A 64 14.35 -0.95 11.90
N LEU A 65 14.51 0.19 11.22
CA LEU A 65 13.51 1.23 11.10
C LEU A 65 12.71 1.01 9.83
N HIS A 66 11.39 1.08 9.95
CA HIS A 66 10.43 1.02 8.85
C HIS A 66 9.66 2.33 8.80
N PHE A 67 9.67 2.96 7.64
CA PHE A 67 8.86 4.13 7.35
C PHE A 67 8.08 3.88 6.06
N GLY A 68 6.80 4.23 6.04
CA GLY A 68 5.98 4.08 4.86
C GLY A 68 4.89 5.13 4.80
N ILE A 69 4.55 5.55 3.59
CA ILE A 69 3.40 6.41 3.32
C ILE A 69 2.57 5.69 2.28
N SER A 70 1.36 5.27 2.65
CA SER A 70 0.40 4.67 1.74
C SER A 70 -0.56 5.73 1.22
N ASN A 71 -0.97 5.59 -0.04
CA ASN A 71 -1.90 6.49 -0.71
C ASN A 71 -1.47 7.97 -0.67
N ILE A 72 -0.25 8.26 -1.12
CA ILE A 72 0.30 9.63 -1.21
C ILE A 72 -0.62 10.54 -2.06
N THR A 73 -1.27 9.97 -3.07
CA THR A 73 -2.18 10.68 -3.98
C THR A 73 -3.53 11.01 -3.34
N ASP A 74 -3.82 10.51 -2.13
CA ASP A 74 -5.11 10.68 -1.43
C ASP A 74 -6.30 10.25 -2.31
N ALA A 75 -6.08 9.18 -3.09
CA ALA A 75 -7.10 8.65 -3.96
C ALA A 75 -8.15 7.91 -3.12
N HIS A 76 -9.37 8.40 -3.16
CA HIS A 76 -10.52 7.77 -2.53
C HIS A 76 -11.11 6.76 -3.51
N ALA A 77 -10.91 5.48 -3.22
CA ALA A 77 -11.36 4.36 -4.05
C ALA A 77 -12.07 3.32 -3.17
N MET A 78 -12.83 2.42 -3.79
CA MET A 78 -13.53 1.36 -3.06
C MET A 78 -13.07 0.00 -3.58
N LEU A 79 -12.45 -0.80 -2.70
CA LEU A 79 -12.04 -2.18 -3.02
C LEU A 79 -13.24 -3.07 -3.34
N THR A 80 -14.36 -2.83 -2.63
CA THR A 80 -15.68 -3.40 -2.90
C THR A 80 -16.74 -2.34 -2.56
N PRO A 81 -18.03 -2.50 -2.96
CA PRO A 81 -19.08 -1.50 -2.69
C PRO A 81 -19.22 -1.07 -1.23
N VAL A 82 -18.72 -1.88 -0.30
CA VAL A 82 -18.84 -1.68 1.15
C VAL A 82 -17.49 -1.56 1.85
N TYR A 83 -16.36 -1.63 1.11
CA TYR A 83 -15.02 -1.55 1.70
C TYR A 83 -14.20 -0.44 1.03
N PRO A 84 -14.10 0.74 1.68
CA PRO A 84 -13.25 1.82 1.18
C PRO A 84 -11.78 1.40 1.23
N VAL A 85 -10.99 1.88 0.27
CA VAL A 85 -9.54 1.88 0.37
C VAL A 85 -9.17 2.81 1.53
N LEU A 86 -8.14 2.44 2.29
CA LEU A 86 -7.61 3.29 3.35
C LEU A 86 -7.14 4.64 2.75
N ASP A 87 -7.53 5.72 3.42
CA ASP A 87 -7.03 7.06 3.13
C ASP A 87 -5.51 7.13 3.34
N ARG A 88 -4.91 8.31 3.07
CA ARG A 88 -3.48 8.51 3.27
C ARG A 88 -3.03 8.07 4.66
N THR A 89 -2.17 7.07 4.71
CA THR A 89 -1.75 6.42 5.96
C THR A 89 -0.24 6.48 6.12
N TYR A 90 0.20 6.85 7.32
CA TYR A 90 1.60 6.91 7.69
C TYR A 90 1.95 5.70 8.56
N HIS A 91 2.96 4.94 8.15
CA HIS A 91 3.46 3.77 8.85
C HIS A 91 4.84 4.09 9.41
N PHE A 92 5.00 3.91 10.72
CA PHE A 92 6.30 3.96 11.38
C PHE A 92 6.44 2.70 12.24
N GLY A 93 7.52 1.97 12.04
CA GLY A 93 7.81 0.73 12.75
C GLY A 93 9.26 0.67 13.15
N VAL A 94 9.52 0.10 14.31
CA VAL A 94 10.87 -0.14 14.81
C VAL A 94 10.94 -1.58 15.27
N ASN A 95 11.83 -2.34 14.65
CA ASN A 95 12.13 -3.72 15.01
C ASN A 95 13.53 -3.78 15.60
N TRP A 96 13.70 -4.56 16.67
CA TRP A 96 15.02 -4.79 17.28
C TRP A 96 15.39 -6.26 17.15
N GLU A 97 16.61 -6.51 16.68
CA GLU A 97 17.21 -7.83 16.57
C GLU A 97 18.09 -8.06 17.81
N PHE A 98 17.68 -8.94 18.71
CA PHE A 98 18.37 -9.18 19.99
C PHE A 98 19.36 -10.35 19.95
N TRP A 99 19.37 -11.12 18.87
CA TRP A 99 20.12 -12.35 18.72
C TRP A 99 20.82 -12.34 17.35
N ASP A 100 22.11 -12.66 17.33
CA ASP A 100 22.92 -12.87 16.12
C ASP A 100 22.72 -14.29 15.56
#